data_AF-A0A2V6SZT3-F1
#
_entry.id   AF-A0A2V6SZT3-F1
#
_cell.length_a   1.000
_cell.length_b   1.000
_cell.length_c   1.000
_cell.angle_alpha   90.00
_cell.angle_beta   90.00
_cell.angle_gamma   90.00
#
_symmetry.space_group_name_H-M   'P 1'
#
loop_
_entity.id
_entity.type
_entity.pdbx_description
1 polymer ?
#
loop_
_entity_poly.entity_id
_entity_poly.type
_entity_poly.pdbx_seq_one_letter_code
_entity_poly.pdbx_strand_id
1 'polypeptide(L)'
;MVEFARNVLGLEDADHTETNPDAARPVVTALACSLVGQAEPVTVVPGTRAAALYGPARVVIEDYYCRYGVNPEYRGRLEAGGLAVSGVGSDGEVRIVELPDHPFFLATLFLPQTRSTRARPHPLLVGYAAAVERRWRDHATG
;
A
#
# COMPACT_ATOMS: atom_id res chain seq x y z
N MET A 1 4.24 7.58 1.28
CA MET A 1 4.49 8.11 -0.08
C MET A 1 5.33 9.38 -0.03
N VAL A 2 4.93 10.38 0.75
CA VAL A 2 5.72 11.62 0.97
C VAL A 2 7.19 11.32 1.28
N GLU A 3 7.47 10.46 2.27
CA GLU A 3 8.84 10.11 2.66
C GLU A 3 9.66 9.49 1.52
N PHE A 4 9.05 8.57 0.76
CA PHE A 4 9.69 7.94 -0.39
C PHE A 4 9.98 8.96 -1.49
N ALA A 5 9.03 9.86 -1.77
CA ALA A 5 9.22 10.92 -2.75
C ALA A 5 10.38 11.87 -2.36
N ARG A 6 10.48 12.25 -1.08
CA ARG A 6 11.55 13.12 -0.57
C ARG A 6 12.92 12.45 -0.68
N ASN A 7 13.05 11.24 -0.15
CA ASN A 7 14.37 10.62 0.07
C ASN A 7 14.85 9.74 -1.08
N VAL A 8 13.95 9.14 -1.86
CA VAL A 8 14.32 8.28 -2.99
C VAL A 8 14.24 9.04 -4.32
N LEU A 9 13.21 9.87 -4.49
CA LEU A 9 13.01 10.63 -5.75
C LEU A 9 13.62 12.04 -5.72
N GLY A 10 14.17 12.48 -4.58
CA GLY A 10 14.74 13.83 -4.42
C GLY A 10 13.70 14.96 -4.47
N LEU A 11 12.42 14.66 -4.21
CA LEU A 11 11.35 15.65 -4.21
C LEU A 11 11.17 16.24 -2.81
N GLU A 12 12.09 17.09 -2.39
CA GLU A 12 12.18 17.61 -1.02
C GLU A 12 10.88 18.31 -0.54
N ASP A 13 10.18 18.99 -1.45
CA ASP A 13 8.92 19.71 -1.23
C ASP A 13 7.66 18.85 -1.47
N ALA A 14 7.81 17.54 -1.71
CA ALA A 14 6.67 16.63 -1.82
C ALA A 14 5.86 16.63 -0.53
N ASP A 15 4.54 16.70 -0.60
CA ASP A 15 3.70 16.77 0.60
C ASP A 15 2.29 16.19 0.40
N HIS A 16 1.52 16.18 1.49
CA HIS A 16 0.15 15.70 1.59
C HIS A 16 -0.84 16.87 1.68
N THR A 17 -1.85 16.90 0.82
CA THR A 17 -2.76 18.06 0.74
C THR A 17 -3.68 18.24 1.95
N GLU A 18 -3.91 17.20 2.76
CA GLU A 18 -4.64 17.34 4.03
C GLU A 18 -3.98 18.30 5.02
N THR A 19 -2.64 18.26 5.11
CA THR A 19 -1.87 19.08 6.05
C THR A 19 -1.28 20.32 5.40
N ASN A 20 -1.04 20.26 4.09
CA ASN A 20 -0.52 21.36 3.29
C ASN A 20 -1.30 21.49 1.98
N PRO A 21 -2.45 22.19 1.98
CA PRO A 21 -3.29 22.34 0.79
C PRO A 21 -2.59 22.99 -0.41
N ASP A 22 -1.58 23.82 -0.15
CA ASP A 22 -0.82 24.58 -1.16
C ASP A 22 0.50 23.88 -1.54
N ALA A 23 0.62 22.57 -1.26
CA ALA A 23 1.83 21.80 -1.56
C ALA A 23 2.24 21.92 -3.03
N ALA A 24 3.48 22.37 -3.28
CA ALA A 24 4.03 22.51 -4.62
C ALA A 24 4.10 21.16 -5.37
N ARG A 25 4.31 20.06 -4.63
CA ARG A 25 4.32 18.70 -5.15
C ARG A 25 3.38 17.80 -4.32
N PRO A 26 2.07 17.81 -4.63
CA PRO A 26 1.07 17.09 -3.83
C PRO A 26 1.08 15.60 -4.20
N VAL A 27 1.95 14.81 -3.56
CA VAL A 27 2.10 13.37 -3.85
C VAL A 27 0.97 12.53 -3.25
N VAL A 28 0.26 13.06 -2.25
CA VAL A 28 -0.96 12.49 -1.70
C VAL A 28 -2.05 13.56 -1.73
N THR A 29 -3.16 13.26 -2.40
CA THR A 29 -4.26 14.20 -2.66
C THR A 29 -5.58 13.62 -2.19
N ALA A 30 -6.60 14.48 -2.04
CA ALA A 30 -7.96 14.03 -1.77
C ALA A 30 -8.43 13.11 -2.91
N LEU A 31 -9.13 12.04 -2.54
CA LEU A 31 -9.79 11.17 -3.50
C LEU A 31 -11.02 11.88 -4.06
N ALA A 32 -11.30 11.70 -5.35
CA ALA A 32 -12.50 12.25 -5.98
C ALA A 32 -13.78 11.77 -5.28
N CYS A 33 -13.79 10.49 -4.87
CA CYS A 33 -14.83 9.91 -4.02
C CYS A 33 -14.20 9.43 -2.71
N SER A 34 -14.72 9.92 -1.58
CA SER A 34 -14.30 9.45 -0.25
C SER A 34 -14.62 7.97 -0.07
N LEU A 35 -13.65 7.20 0.41
CA LEU A 35 -13.81 5.76 0.68
C LEU A 35 -14.19 5.48 2.14
N VAL A 36 -14.45 6.51 2.94
CA VAL A 36 -14.82 6.37 4.35
C VAL A 36 -16.06 5.50 4.51
N GLY A 37 -15.90 4.35 5.19
CA GLY A 37 -16.99 3.41 5.46
C GLY A 37 -17.38 2.54 4.27
N GLN A 38 -16.61 2.56 3.18
CA GLN A 38 -16.88 1.78 1.98
C GLN A 38 -16.14 0.44 2.01
N ALA A 39 -16.74 -0.57 1.37
CA ALA A 39 -16.12 -1.85 1.07
C ALA A 39 -16.01 -1.99 -0.45
N GLU A 40 -14.80 -1.90 -0.98
CA GLU A 40 -14.55 -1.77 -2.42
C GLU A 40 -13.62 -2.89 -2.92
N PRO A 41 -13.73 -3.27 -4.22
CA PRO A 41 -12.82 -4.25 -4.81
C PRO A 41 -11.40 -3.68 -4.97
N VAL A 42 -10.43 -4.56 -4.77
CA VAL A 42 -9.02 -4.35 -5.07
C VAL A 42 -8.59 -5.45 -6.01
N THR A 43 -8.14 -5.06 -7.20
CA THR A 43 -7.50 -5.97 -8.14
C THR A 43 -6.03 -6.11 -7.75
N VAL A 44 -5.64 -7.31 -7.32
CA VAL A 44 -4.28 -7.63 -6.90
C VAL A 44 -3.43 -7.95 -8.13
N VAL A 45 -2.25 -7.33 -8.22
CA VAL A 45 -1.36 -7.45 -9.37
C VAL A 45 -0.57 -8.77 -9.26
N PRO A 46 -0.64 -9.66 -10.27
CA PRO A 46 0.11 -10.92 -10.27
C PRO A 46 1.62 -10.75 -10.10
N GLY A 47 2.29 -11.73 -9.48
CA GLY A 47 3.74 -11.72 -9.29
C GLY A 47 4.23 -10.84 -8.13
N THR A 48 3.32 -10.21 -7.39
CA THR A 48 3.64 -9.38 -6.22
C THR A 48 3.54 -10.16 -4.92
N ARG A 49 4.06 -9.59 -3.82
CA ARG A 49 3.90 -10.19 -2.48
C ARG A 49 2.43 -10.22 -2.08
N ALA A 50 1.68 -9.16 -2.37
CA ALA A 50 0.23 -9.13 -2.14
C ALA A 50 -0.46 -10.30 -2.84
N ALA A 51 -0.15 -10.57 -4.11
CA ALA A 51 -0.69 -11.73 -4.82
C ALA A 51 -0.34 -13.06 -4.15
N ALA A 52 0.91 -13.23 -3.70
CA ALA A 52 1.32 -14.44 -2.99
C ALA A 52 0.57 -14.61 -1.65
N LEU A 53 0.29 -13.51 -0.93
CA LEU A 53 -0.41 -13.54 0.35
C LEU A 53 -1.92 -13.78 0.21
N TYR A 54 -2.57 -13.13 -0.77
CA TYR A 54 -4.00 -13.35 -1.06
C TYR A 54 -4.26 -14.66 -1.81
N GLY A 55 -3.24 -15.27 -2.41
CA GLY A 55 -3.33 -16.56 -3.09
C GLY A 55 -4.04 -16.45 -4.45
N PRO A 56 -4.97 -17.37 -4.78
CA PRO A 56 -5.59 -17.43 -6.12
C PRO A 56 -6.59 -16.29 -6.39
N ALA A 57 -6.92 -15.48 -5.39
CA ALA A 57 -7.86 -14.37 -5.54
C ALA A 57 -7.23 -13.23 -6.35
N ARG A 58 -7.78 -12.95 -7.54
CA ARG A 58 -7.38 -11.78 -8.34
C ARG A 58 -8.03 -10.48 -7.90
N VAL A 59 -9.25 -10.57 -7.37
CA VAL A 59 -10.00 -9.44 -6.85
C VAL A 59 -10.42 -9.78 -5.42
N VAL A 60 -10.13 -8.89 -4.49
CA VAL A 60 -10.51 -9.00 -3.08
C VAL A 60 -11.36 -7.80 -2.68
N ILE A 61 -12.23 -7.95 -1.68
CA ILE A 61 -13.00 -6.82 -1.15
C ILE A 61 -12.37 -6.41 0.17
N GLU A 62 -12.10 -5.12 0.31
CA GLU A 62 -11.43 -4.54 1.48
C GLU A 62 -12.20 -3.33 2.01
N ASP A 63 -12.11 -3.07 3.31
CA ASP A 63 -12.81 -1.94 3.95
C ASP A 63 -11.90 -0.73 4.09
N TYR A 64 -12.46 0.44 3.82
CA TYR A 64 -11.73 1.69 3.77
C TYR A 64 -12.24 2.69 4.82
N TYR A 65 -11.29 3.50 5.29
CA TYR A 65 -11.57 4.66 6.12
C TYR A 65 -10.64 5.82 5.77
N CYS A 66 -10.47 6.08 4.47
CA CYS A 66 -9.56 7.11 3.96
C CYS A 66 -10.26 8.10 3.03
N ARG A 67 -9.79 9.35 3.05
CA ARG A 67 -10.22 10.44 2.17
C ARG A 67 -9.15 10.85 1.17
N TYR A 68 -7.93 10.35 1.34
CA TYR A 68 -6.74 10.72 0.58
C TYR A 68 -6.06 9.47 0.04
N GLY A 69 -5.38 9.63 -1.09
CA GLY A 69 -4.64 8.56 -1.76
C GLY A 69 -3.51 9.10 -2.61
N VAL A 70 -2.78 8.20 -3.26
CA VAL A 70 -1.66 8.57 -4.14
C VAL A 70 -2.18 9.44 -5.27
N ASN A 71 -1.56 10.60 -5.48
CA ASN A 71 -1.86 11.42 -6.66
C ASN A 71 -1.45 10.63 -7.92
N PRO A 72 -2.38 10.34 -8.86
CA PRO A 72 -2.10 9.58 -10.07
C PRO A 72 -0.92 10.11 -10.90
N GLU A 73 -0.70 11.43 -10.91
CA GLU A 73 0.40 12.09 -11.63
C GLU A 73 1.78 11.63 -11.15
N TYR A 74 1.89 11.19 -9.90
CA TYR A 74 3.14 10.74 -9.30
C TYR A 74 3.36 9.23 -9.39
N ARG A 75 2.34 8.46 -9.81
CA ARG A 75 2.42 7.00 -9.87
C ARG A 75 3.65 6.54 -10.68
N GLY A 76 3.81 7.03 -11.90
CA GLY A 76 4.92 6.63 -12.76
C GLY A 76 6.29 6.96 -12.17
N ARG A 77 6.41 8.08 -11.44
CA ARG A 77 7.67 8.47 -10.77
C ARG A 77 7.97 7.59 -9.56
N LEU A 78 6.94 7.22 -8.79
CA LEU A 78 7.06 6.28 -7.68
C LEU A 78 7.50 4.90 -8.19
N GLU A 79 6.86 4.42 -9.25
CA GLU A 79 7.21 3.14 -9.90
C GLU A 79 8.64 3.15 -10.46
N ALA A 80 9.04 4.22 -11.13
CA ALA A 80 10.42 4.39 -11.62
C ALA A 80 11.47 4.44 -10.51
N GLY A 81 11.09 4.87 -9.29
CA GLY A 81 11.95 4.85 -8.10
C GLY A 81 12.08 3.48 -7.43
N GLY A 82 11.42 2.45 -7.94
CA GLY A 82 11.46 1.09 -7.40
C GLY A 82 10.28 0.72 -6.49
N LEU A 83 9.29 1.60 -6.33
CA LEU A 83 8.05 1.25 -5.62
C LEU A 83 7.15 0.42 -6.53
N ALA A 84 6.70 -0.76 -6.11
CA ALA A 84 5.77 -1.56 -6.90
C ALA A 84 4.33 -1.26 -6.50
N VAL A 85 3.45 -0.94 -7.47
CA VAL A 85 2.00 -0.95 -7.25
C VAL A 85 1.51 -2.39 -7.34
N SER A 86 1.05 -2.95 -6.23
CA SER A 86 0.63 -4.36 -6.14
C SER A 86 -0.87 -4.57 -5.99
N GLY A 87 -1.65 -3.49 -5.93
CA GLY A 87 -3.10 -3.55 -5.94
C GLY A 87 -3.73 -2.22 -6.34
N VAL A 88 -4.80 -2.29 -7.13
CA VAL A 88 -5.49 -1.12 -7.68
C VAL A 88 -7.00 -1.20 -7.49
N GLY A 89 -7.64 -0.03 -7.42
CA GLY A 89 -9.10 0.11 -7.41
C GLY A 89 -9.70 -0.10 -8.79
N SER A 90 -11.03 0.03 -8.89
CA SER A 90 -11.79 -0.14 -10.14
C SER A 90 -11.33 0.79 -11.26
N ASP A 91 -10.89 2.00 -10.91
CA ASP A 91 -10.45 3.01 -11.88
C ASP A 91 -8.92 3.08 -11.97
N GLY A 92 -8.22 2.06 -11.45
CA GLY A 92 -6.76 1.95 -11.49
C GLY A 92 -6.03 2.75 -10.41
N GLU A 93 -6.74 3.29 -9.42
CA GLU A 93 -6.14 4.06 -8.33
C GLU A 93 -5.31 3.15 -7.44
N VAL A 94 -4.17 3.64 -6.96
CA VAL A 94 -3.23 2.84 -6.17
C VAL A 94 -3.85 2.51 -4.80
N ARG A 95 -4.02 1.22 -4.49
CA ARG A 95 -4.55 0.74 -3.20
C ARG A 95 -3.53 -0.03 -2.37
N ILE A 96 -2.58 -0.69 -3.02
CA ILE A 96 -1.48 -1.42 -2.38
C ILE A 96 -0.17 -1.07 -3.06
N VAL A 97 0.86 -0.81 -2.26
CA VAL A 97 2.24 -0.60 -2.71
C VAL A 97 3.23 -1.42 -1.91
N GLU A 98 4.34 -1.79 -2.55
CA GLU A 98 5.41 -2.61 -1.99
C GLU A 98 6.78 -2.00 -2.32
N LEU A 99 7.79 -2.33 -1.51
CA LEU A 99 9.21 -2.17 -1.87
C LEU A 99 9.78 -3.57 -2.11
N PRO A 100 10.01 -3.97 -3.37
CA PRO A 100 10.44 -5.33 -3.71
C PRO A 100 11.74 -5.75 -3.00
N ASP A 101 12.70 -4.84 -2.87
CA ASP A 101 14.00 -5.12 -2.28
C ASP A 101 14.00 -5.14 -0.74
N HIS A 102 12.87 -4.81 -0.10
CA HIS A 102 12.75 -4.84 1.35
C HIS A 102 12.29 -6.22 1.84
N PRO A 103 12.85 -6.78 2.94
CA PRO A 103 12.46 -8.09 3.46
C PRO A 103 10.96 -8.24 3.69
N PHE A 104 10.32 -7.18 4.18
CA PHE A 104 8.87 -7.02 4.18
C PHE A 104 8.44 -5.57 4.22
N PHE A 105 7.97 -5.04 3.09
CA PHE A 105 7.33 -3.72 3.03
C PHE A 105 6.08 -3.84 2.17
N LEU A 106 4.94 -3.46 2.74
CA LEU A 106 3.66 -3.39 2.07
C LEU A 106 2.83 -2.31 2.78
N ALA A 107 2.23 -1.41 2.01
CA ALA A 107 1.33 -0.38 2.52
C ALA A 107 0.01 -0.40 1.75
N THR A 108 -1.10 -0.23 2.46
CA THR A 108 -2.46 -0.28 1.91
C THR A 108 -3.22 1.02 2.22
N LEU A 109 -4.18 1.37 1.39
CA LEU A 109 -5.18 2.39 1.73
C LEU A 109 -6.33 1.84 2.60
N PHE A 110 -6.68 0.57 2.42
CA PHE A 110 -7.68 -0.12 3.23
C PHE A 110 -7.13 -0.55 4.59
N LEU A 111 -8.02 -1.08 5.44
CA LEU A 111 -7.75 -1.48 6.82
C LEU A 111 -7.78 -3.00 7.00
N PRO A 112 -6.65 -3.72 6.82
CA PRO A 112 -6.60 -5.18 6.97
C PRO A 112 -7.21 -5.73 8.27
N GLN A 113 -7.11 -4.95 9.36
CA GLN A 113 -7.60 -5.32 10.68
C GLN A 113 -9.12 -5.45 10.77
N THR A 114 -9.90 -4.72 9.95
CA THR A 114 -11.37 -4.77 10.02
C THR A 114 -11.92 -6.10 9.49
N ARG A 115 -11.18 -6.73 8.57
CA ARG A 115 -11.53 -8.04 7.99
C ARG A 115 -10.80 -9.23 8.61
N SER A 116 -9.94 -8.98 9.60
CA SER A 116 -9.21 -10.01 10.33
C SER A 116 -10.03 -10.57 11.48
N THR A 117 -10.21 -11.89 11.52
CA THR A 117 -10.87 -12.59 12.63
C THR A 117 -10.01 -13.73 13.13
N ARG A 118 -10.32 -14.28 14.32
CA ARG A 118 -9.59 -15.44 14.85
C ARG A 118 -9.69 -16.67 13.94
N ALA A 119 -10.86 -16.92 13.35
CA ALA A 119 -11.08 -18.06 12.47
C ALA A 119 -10.51 -17.84 11.06
N ARG A 120 -10.46 -16.57 10.61
CA ARG A 120 -9.94 -16.18 9.31
C ARG A 120 -9.07 -14.93 9.48
N PRO A 121 -7.80 -15.10 9.89
CA PRO A 121 -6.89 -13.98 10.04
C PRO A 121 -6.57 -13.38 8.67
N HIS A 122 -6.40 -12.06 8.62
CA HIS A 122 -6.14 -11.38 7.36
C HIS A 122 -4.77 -11.77 6.77
N PRO A 123 -4.68 -12.13 5.48
CA PRO A 123 -3.45 -12.66 4.88
C PRO A 123 -2.25 -11.71 4.98
N LEU A 124 -2.48 -10.39 4.81
CA LEU A 124 -1.40 -9.40 4.96
C LEU A 124 -0.83 -9.35 6.39
N LEU A 125 -1.68 -9.52 7.42
CA LEU A 125 -1.24 -9.51 8.82
C LEU A 125 -0.47 -10.80 9.17
N VAL A 126 -0.95 -11.95 8.70
CA VAL A 126 -0.24 -13.23 8.83
C VAL A 126 1.11 -13.19 8.10
N GLY A 127 1.13 -12.61 6.90
CA GLY A 127 2.33 -12.43 6.10
C GLY A 127 3.39 -11.59 6.81
N TYR A 128 2.97 -10.49 7.44
CA TYR A 128 3.86 -9.65 8.24
C TYR A 128 4.43 -10.42 9.45
N ALA A 129 3.57 -11.09 10.24
CA ALA A 129 4.01 -11.86 11.39
C ALA A 129 5.01 -12.97 11.01
N ALA A 130 4.75 -13.69 9.91
CA ALA A 130 5.67 -14.70 9.40
C ALA A 130 7.01 -14.09 8.94
N ALA A 131 7.02 -12.87 8.40
CA ALA A 131 8.26 -12.19 8.04
C ALA A 131 9.08 -11.78 9.26
N VAL A 132 8.44 -11.31 10.32
CA VAL A 132 9.08 -11.03 11.61
C VAL A 132 9.69 -12.30 12.19
N GLU A 133 8.95 -13.41 12.19
CA GLU A 133 9.45 -14.69 12.70
C GLU A 133 10.68 -15.19 11.92
N ARG A 134 10.65 -15.15 10.58
CA ARG A 134 11.81 -15.52 9.76
C ARG A 134 13.03 -14.68 10.09
N ARG A 135 12.86 -13.36 10.13
CA ARG A 135 13.91 -12.40 10.45
C ARG A 135 14.52 -12.66 11.84
N TRP A 136 13.71 -13.01 12.83
CA TRP A 136 14.19 -13.35 14.16
C TRP A 136 15.04 -14.63 14.15
N ARG A 137 14.60 -15.68 13.43
CA ARG A 137 15.37 -16.93 13.31
C ARG A 137 16.71 -16.74 12.60
N ASP A 138 16.73 -15.95 11.53
CA ASP A 138 17.95 -15.62 10.80
C ASP A 138 18.96 -14.87 11.69
N HIS A 139 18.48 -14.09 12.66
CA HIS A 139 19.31 -13.38 13.64
C HIS A 139 19.75 -14.25 14.82
N ALA A 140 18.96 -15.24 15.20
CA ALA A 140 19.28 -16.14 16.31
C ALA A 140 20.26 -17.26 15.91
N THR A 141 20.51 -17.45 14.62
CA THR A 141 21.36 -18.52 14.06
C THR A 141 22.68 -18.02 13.45
N GLY A 142 22.92 -16.71 13.45
CA GLY A 142 24.18 -16.08 13.03
C GLY A 142 24.91 -15.45 14.21
#